data_AF-A0A1F4NRE3-F1
#
_entry.id   AF-A0A1F4NRE3-F1
#
_cell.length_a   1.000
_cell.length_b   1.000
_cell.length_c   1.000
_cell.angle_alpha   90.00
_cell.angle_beta   90.00
_cell.angle_gamma   90.00
#
_symmetry.space_group_name_H-M   'P 1'
#
loop_
_entity.id
_entity.type
_entity.pdbx_description
1 polymer ?
#
loop_
_entity_poly.entity_id
_entity_poly.type
_entity_poly.pdbx_seq_one_letter_code
_entity_poly.pdbx_strand_id
1 'polypeptide(L)'
;MKKSLSSRFKILRTTALLLRVVGWLSIFGSIALAVALWAAPTALEQLGLSGIYNSPWLSTLTVLIYGVVYAIISFALAEGIHAFLSIEENARKLREILDRK
;
A
#
# COMPACT_ATOMS: atom_id res chain seq x y z
N MET A 1 -22.19 -7.44 -27.63
CA MET A 1 -21.65 -6.30 -26.86
C MET A 1 -20.14 -6.48 -26.64
N LYS A 2 -19.29 -5.72 -27.34
CA LYS A 2 -17.86 -5.62 -26.99
C LYS A 2 -17.79 -4.91 -25.63
N LYS A 3 -17.55 -5.63 -24.53
CA LYS A 3 -17.20 -4.99 -23.24
C LYS A 3 -16.01 -4.07 -23.51
N SER A 4 -16.21 -2.77 -23.36
CA SER A 4 -15.12 -1.79 -23.52
C SER A 4 -14.00 -2.17 -22.56
N LEU A 5 -12.76 -2.11 -23.04
CA LEU A 5 -11.56 -2.54 -22.30
C LEU A 5 -11.38 -1.81 -20.96
N SER A 6 -11.93 -0.61 -20.83
CA SER A 6 -11.98 0.12 -19.56
C SER A 6 -12.71 -0.66 -18.45
N SER A 7 -13.61 -1.58 -18.80
CA SER A 7 -14.28 -2.48 -17.87
C SER A 7 -13.45 -3.70 -17.48
N ARG A 8 -12.52 -4.18 -18.32
CA ARG A 8 -11.75 -5.42 -18.04
C ARG A 8 -10.66 -5.20 -16.99
N PHE A 9 -9.97 -4.07 -17.04
CA PHE A 9 -8.91 -3.72 -16.07
C PHE A 9 -9.37 -2.76 -14.97
N LYS A 10 -10.66 -2.45 -14.91
CA LYS A 10 -11.23 -1.57 -13.89
C LYS A 10 -10.89 -2.06 -12.48
N ILE A 11 -10.99 -3.38 -12.26
CA ILE A 11 -10.71 -4.02 -10.98
C ILE A 11 -9.23 -3.85 -10.62
N LEU A 12 -8.28 -4.18 -11.51
CA LEU A 12 -6.86 -4.03 -11.23
C LEU A 12 -6.46 -2.56 -10.96
N ARG A 13 -7.01 -1.61 -11.71
CA ARG A 13 -6.77 -0.17 -11.46
C ARG A 13 -7.31 0.26 -10.09
N THR A 14 -8.50 -0.19 -9.71
CA THR A 14 -9.05 0.05 -8.38
C THR A 14 -8.19 -0.60 -7.30
N THR A 15 -7.74 -1.83 -7.49
CA THR A 15 -6.85 -2.52 -6.55
C THR A 15 -5.54 -1.78 -6.36
N ALA A 16 -4.91 -1.28 -7.43
CA ALA A 16 -3.70 -0.47 -7.33
C ALA A 16 -3.93 0.83 -6.53
N LEU A 17 -5.08 1.48 -6.74
CA LEU A 17 -5.45 2.67 -5.97
C LEU A 17 -5.69 2.33 -4.48
N LEU A 18 -6.39 1.23 -4.19
CA LEU A 18 -6.60 0.76 -2.83
C LEU A 18 -5.27 0.42 -2.14
N LEU A 19 -4.33 -0.22 -2.83
CA LEU A 19 -2.99 -0.50 -2.31
C LEU A 19 -2.24 0.79 -1.96
N ARG A 20 -2.35 1.84 -2.78
CA ARG A 20 -1.79 3.16 -2.44
C ARG A 20 -2.43 3.76 -1.20
N VAL A 21 -3.76 3.66 -1.08
CA VAL A 21 -4.47 4.14 0.12
C VAL A 21 -4.04 3.37 1.36
N VAL A 22 -3.91 2.04 1.28
CA VAL A 22 -3.39 1.20 2.36
C VAL A 22 -1.95 1.58 2.71
N GLY A 23 -1.10 1.85 1.72
CA GLY A 23 0.26 2.32 1.95
C GLY A 23 0.30 3.62 2.75
N TRP A 24 -0.52 4.61 2.38
CA TRP A 24 -0.64 5.86 3.13
C TRP A 24 -1.24 5.65 4.53
N LEU A 25 -2.28 4.83 4.66
CA LEU A 25 -2.87 4.49 5.95
C LEU A 25 -1.86 3.80 6.88
N SER A 26 -0.97 2.97 6.33
CA SER A 26 0.12 2.35 7.09
C SER A 26 1.08 3.39 7.64
N ILE A 27 1.46 4.40 6.85
CA ILE A 27 2.35 5.48 7.30
C ILE A 27 1.67 6.34 8.36
N PHE A 28 0.47 6.86 8.07
CA PHE A 28 -0.21 7.75 9.02
C PHE A 28 -0.62 7.01 10.29
N GLY A 29 -1.07 5.76 10.15
CA GLY A 29 -1.42 4.90 11.26
C GLY A 29 -0.21 4.57 12.15
N SER A 30 0.95 4.25 11.56
CA SER A 30 2.16 3.97 12.33
C SER A 30 2.69 5.21 13.04
N ILE A 31 2.64 6.38 12.40
CA ILE A 31 3.03 7.65 13.04
C ILE A 31 2.11 7.96 14.22
N ALA A 32 0.79 7.87 14.03
CA ALA A 32 -0.17 8.13 15.11
C ALA A 32 0.02 7.16 16.29
N LEU A 33 0.23 5.87 15.99
CA LEU A 33 0.49 4.86 17.00
C LEU A 33 1.83 5.07 17.71
N ALA A 34 2.88 5.46 16.98
CA ALA A 34 4.19 5.78 17.52
C ALA A 34 4.12 6.97 18.49
N VAL A 35 3.36 8.02 18.13
CA VAL A 35 3.12 9.17 19.02
C VAL A 35 2.37 8.73 20.28
N ALA A 36 1.36 7.88 20.16
CA ALA A 36 0.62 7.36 21.31
C ALA A 36 1.51 6.52 22.24
N LEU A 37 2.35 5.64 21.68
CA LEU A 37 3.31 4.82 22.42
C LEU A 37 4.34 5.64 23.18
N TRP A 38 4.78 6.76 22.58
CA TRP A 38 5.75 7.63 23.23
C TRP A 38 5.11 8.54 24.30
N ALA A 39 3.94 9.10 24.02
CA ALA A 39 3.30 10.08 24.90
C ALA A 39 2.61 9.46 26.12
N ALA A 40 2.06 8.24 26.00
CA ALA A 40 1.28 7.60 27.05
C ALA A 40 1.47 6.06 27.07
N PRO A 41 2.69 5.58 27.37
CA PRO A 41 2.99 4.14 27.34
C PRO A 41 2.11 3.32 28.29
N THR A 42 1.82 3.85 29.49
CA THR A 42 1.01 3.16 30.51
C THR A 42 -0.49 3.09 30.18
N ALA A 43 -1.00 4.00 29.33
CA ALA A 43 -2.40 3.97 28.89
C ALA A 43 -2.64 2.84 27.87
N LEU A 44 -1.64 2.53 27.04
CA LEU A 44 -1.72 1.45 26.07
C LEU A 44 -1.61 0.07 26.72
N GLU A 45 -0.82 -0.07 27.78
CA GLU A 45 -0.77 -1.28 28.61
C GLU A 45 -2.15 -1.62 29.21
N GLN A 46 -2.90 -0.61 29.66
CA GLN A 46 -4.26 -0.79 30.19
C GLN A 46 -5.28 -1.22 29.12
N LEU A 47 -5.02 -0.88 27.85
CA LEU A 47 -5.84 -1.30 26.71
C LEU A 47 -5.44 -2.68 26.16
N GLY A 48 -4.52 -3.39 26.82
CA GLY A 48 -3.98 -4.68 26.36
C GLY A 48 -3.08 -4.55 25.14
N LEU A 49 -2.72 -3.32 24.74
CA LEU A 49 -1.75 -3.02 23.70
C LEU A 49 -0.36 -2.90 24.32
N SER A 50 0.02 -3.87 25.17
CA SER A 50 1.34 -3.92 25.77
C SER A 50 2.38 -3.92 24.66
N GLY A 51 3.28 -2.95 24.67
CA GLY A 51 4.36 -2.87 23.70
C GLY A 51 5.14 -4.18 23.65
N ILE A 52 5.49 -4.63 22.45
CA ILE A 52 6.25 -5.88 22.23
C ILE A 52 7.58 -5.86 23.01
N TYR A 53 8.07 -4.65 23.35
CA TYR A 53 9.26 -4.43 24.14
C TYR A 53 8.91 -3.67 25.43
N ASN A 54 9.56 -4.03 26.54
CA ASN A 54 9.54 -3.29 27.83
C ASN A 54 10.17 -1.87 27.74
N SER A 55 10.34 -1.33 26.54
CA SER A 55 10.92 -0.02 26.27
C SER A 55 9.99 0.75 25.33
N PRO A 56 9.43 1.89 25.77
CA PRO A 56 8.59 2.75 24.94
C PRO A 56 9.30 3.21 23.66
N TRP A 57 10.60 3.49 23.77
CA TRP A 57 11.43 3.89 22.63
C TRP A 57 11.54 2.78 21.58
N LEU A 58 11.87 1.55 21.99
CA LEU A 58 11.99 0.41 21.06
C LEU A 58 10.64 0.08 20.41
N SER A 59 9.55 0.11 21.17
CA SER A 59 8.20 -0.12 20.63
C SER A 59 7.82 0.94 19.59
N THR A 60 8.12 2.21 19.84
CA THR A 60 7.90 3.33 18.92
C THR A 60 8.69 3.14 17.62
N LEU A 61 10.00 2.85 17.74
CA LEU A 61 10.88 2.65 16.59
C LEU A 61 10.41 1.47 15.74
N THR A 62 10.05 0.35 16.37
CA THR A 62 9.59 -0.84 15.68
C THR A 62 8.29 -0.59 14.91
N VAL A 63 7.32 0.10 15.52
CA VAL A 63 6.07 0.47 14.84
C VAL A 63 6.33 1.35 13.61
N LEU A 64 7.23 2.32 13.72
CA LEU A 64 7.60 3.18 12.59
C LEU A 64 8.24 2.36 11.46
N ILE A 65 9.19 1.48 11.78
CA ILE A 65 9.85 0.62 10.80
C ILE A 65 8.82 -0.26 10.09
N TYR A 66 7.96 -0.96 10.84
CA TYR A 66 6.92 -1.80 10.24
C TYR A 66 5.96 -0.99 9.36
N GLY A 67 5.55 0.19 9.82
CA GLY A 67 4.67 1.07 9.04
C GLY A 67 5.28 1.48 7.70
N VAL A 68 6.57 1.81 7.68
CA VAL A 68 7.32 2.14 6.46
C VAL A 68 7.48 0.92 5.56
N VAL A 69 7.86 -0.24 6.11
CA VAL A 69 8.03 -1.48 5.34
C VAL A 69 6.70 -1.89 4.68
N TYR A 70 5.60 -1.88 5.43
CA TYR A 70 4.27 -2.18 4.88
C TYR A 70 3.85 -1.18 3.81
N ALA A 71 4.18 0.10 3.98
CA ALA A 71 3.90 1.13 2.98
C ALA A 71 4.70 0.90 1.69
N ILE A 72 6.00 0.60 1.79
CA ILE A 72 6.86 0.28 0.65
C ILE A 72 6.30 -0.90 -0.13
N ILE A 73 5.96 -2.00 0.56
CA ILE A 73 5.39 -3.19 -0.08
C ILE A 73 4.08 -2.85 -0.80
N SER A 74 3.19 -2.10 -0.15
CA SER A 74 1.90 -1.71 -0.72
C SER A 74 2.07 -0.82 -1.97
N PHE A 75 2.98 0.15 -1.93
CA PHE A 75 3.29 1.00 -3.07
C PHE A 75 3.97 0.21 -4.20
N ALA A 76 4.92 -0.67 -3.89
CA ALA A 76 5.59 -1.49 -4.88
C ALA A 76 4.60 -2.41 -5.63
N LEU A 77 3.65 -3.01 -4.91
CA LEU A 77 2.58 -3.81 -5.53
C LEU A 77 1.66 -2.96 -6.42
N ALA A 78 1.30 -1.75 -5.97
CA ALA A 78 0.49 -0.84 -6.76
C ALA A 78 1.20 -0.43 -8.07
N GLU A 79 2.49 -0.05 -7.99
CA GLU A 79 3.31 0.27 -9.16
C GLU A 79 3.49 -0.93 -10.08
N GLY A 80 3.69 -2.13 -9.53
CA GLY A 80 3.77 -3.37 -10.31
C GLY A 80 2.52 -3.62 -11.14
N ILE A 81 1.33 -3.41 -10.55
CA ILE A 81 0.06 -3.51 -11.28
C ILE A 81 -0.01 -2.45 -12.39
N HIS A 82 0.34 -1.19 -12.10
CA HIS A 82 0.35 -0.13 -13.10
C HIS A 82 1.30 -0.40 -14.26
N ALA A 83 2.51 -0.90 -13.97
CA ALA A 83 3.49 -1.28 -14.97
C ALA A 83 2.95 -2.40 -15.88
N PHE A 84 2.35 -3.44 -15.28
CA PHE A 84 1.74 -4.54 -16.03
C PHE A 84 0.63 -4.05 -16.98
N LEU A 85 -0.26 -3.19 -16.48
CA LEU A 85 -1.34 -2.60 -17.30
C LEU A 85 -0.78 -1.76 -18.46
N SER A 86 0.28 -0.98 -18.21
CA SER A 86 0.95 -0.19 -19.25
C SER A 86 1.56 -1.06 -20.34
N ILE A 87 2.22 -2.17 -19.96
CA ILE A 87 2.79 -3.13 -20.91
C ILE A 87 1.70 -3.74 -21.78
N GLU A 88 0.58 -4.18 -21.20
CA GLU A 88 -0.51 -4.78 -21.99
C GLU A 88 -1.14 -3.78 -22.97
N GLU A 89 -1.36 -2.53 -22.55
CA GLU A 89 -1.88 -1.48 -23.40
C GLU A 89 -0.93 -1.18 -24.57
N ASN A 90 0.38 -1.12 -24.32
CA ASN A 90 1.38 -0.85 -25.34
C ASN A 90 1.57 -2.03 -26.31
N ALA A 91 1.62 -3.27 -25.81
CA ALA A 91 1.71 -4.47 -26.64
C ALA A 91 0.50 -4.61 -27.58
N ARG A 92 -0.69 -4.23 -27.11
CA ARG A 92 -1.89 -4.22 -27.93
C ARG A 92 -1.86 -3.15 -29.01
N LYS A 93 -1.48 -1.92 -28.68
CA LYS A 93 -1.31 -0.84 -29.68
C LYS A 93 -0.30 -1.25 -30.75
N LEU A 94 0.80 -1.90 -30.35
CA LEU A 94 1.79 -2.42 -31.28
C LEU A 94 1.18 -3.47 -32.23
N ARG A 95 0.40 -4.41 -31.71
CA ARG A 95 -0.32 -5.40 -32.52
C ARG A 95 -1.30 -4.76 -33.50
N GLU A 96 -2.09 -3.78 -33.06
CA GLU A 96 -3.02 -3.06 -33.92
C GLU A 96 -2.32 -2.29 -35.04
N ILE A 97 -1.12 -1.76 -34.80
CA ILE A 97 -0.30 -1.12 -35.84
C ILE A 97 0.25 -2.15 -36.82
N LEU A 98 0.69 -3.32 -36.31
CA LEU A 98 1.23 -4.40 -37.13
C LEU A 98 0.16 -5.01 -38.04
N ASP A 99 -1.04 -5.26 -37.52
CA ASP A 99 -2.18 -5.83 -38.26
C ASP A 99 -2.78 -4.84 -39.29
N ARG A 100 -2.43 -3.55 -39.23
CA ARG A 100 -2.85 -2.51 -40.19
C ARG A 100 -1.86 -2.29 -41.34
N LYS A 101 -0.69 -2.93 -41.31
CA LYS A 101 0.28 -2.94 -42.41
C LYS A 101 0.14 -4.22 -43.23
#